data_AF-A0A972ZA97-F1
#
_entry.id   AF-A0A972ZA97-F1
#
_cell.length_a   1.000
_cell.length_b   1.000
_cell.length_c   1.000
_cell.angle_alpha   90.00
_cell.angle_beta   90.00
_cell.angle_gamma   90.00
#
_symmetry.space_group_name_H-M   'P 1'
#
loop_
_entity.id
_entity.type
_entity.pdbx_description
1 polymer ?
#
loop_
_entity_poly.entity_id
_entity_poly.type
_entity_poly.pdbx_seq_one_letter_code
_entity_poly.pdbx_strand_id
1 'polypeptide(L)' 'SKEKTDTSITIFDYHRLLSQTGWETTHRIECPLSTERLSGNEVQKMQDKRILGTVGRTLLIAKRS' A
#
# COMPACT_ATOMS: atom_id res chain seq x y z
N SER A 1 -12.18 -7.90 -6.58
CA SER A 1 -12.94 -7.27 -5.49
C SER A 1 -12.83 -5.76 -5.66
N LYS A 2 -13.88 -4.97 -5.38
CA LYS A 2 -13.73 -3.50 -5.36
C LYS A 2 -13.00 -3.12 -4.07
N GLU A 3 -11.86 -2.44 -4.18
CA GLU A 3 -11.10 -1.92 -3.05
C GLU A 3 -11.95 -0.89 -2.28
N LYS A 4 -12.13 -1.07 -0.97
CA LYS A 4 -12.84 -0.12 -0.10
C LYS A 4 -11.86 0.96 0.35
N THR A 5 -11.88 2.09 -0.34
CA THR A 5 -10.97 3.22 -0.08
C THR A 5 -11.24 3.89 1.27
N ASP A 6 -12.47 3.81 1.79
CA ASP A 6 -12.86 4.38 3.10
C ASP A 6 -12.15 3.73 4.30
N THR A 7 -11.53 2.57 4.09
CA THR A 7 -10.76 1.83 5.11
C THR A 7 -9.28 1.72 4.76
N SER A 8 -8.80 2.50 3.78
CA SER A 8 -7.40 2.51 3.39
C SER A 8 -6.56 3.34 4.36
N ILE A 9 -5.38 2.83 4.69
CA ILE A 9 -4.37 3.54 5.48
C ILE A 9 -3.05 3.54 4.71
N THR A 10 -2.17 4.49 5.00
CA THR A 10 -0.85 4.49 4.39
C THR A 10 0.01 3.37 4.99
N ILE A 11 1.00 2.89 4.23
CA ILE A 11 1.98 1.92 4.75
C ILE A 11 2.74 2.47 5.98
N PHE A 12 2.91 3.80 6.05
CA PHE A 12 3.52 4.47 7.20
C PHE A 12 2.63 4.39 8.45
N ASP A 13 1.32 4.59 8.29
CA ASP A 13 0.36 4.45 9.40
C ASP A 13 0.33 3.01 9.89
N TYR A 14 0.33 2.04 8.96
CA TYR A 14 0.37 0.62 9.31
C TYR A 14 1.66 0.26 10.07
N HIS A 15 2.81 0.74 9.61
CA HIS A 15 4.09 0.56 10.31
C HIS A 15 4.05 1.12 11.75
N ARG A 16 3.46 2.30 11.94
CA ARG A 16 3.31 2.93 13.26
C ARG A 16 2.39 2.12 14.19
N LEU A 17 1.31 1.54 13.67
CA LEU A 17 0.42 0.68 14.45
C LEU A 17 1.13 -0.61 14.91
N LEU A 18 1.96 -1.20 14.03
CA LEU A 18 2.76 -2.37 14.38
C LEU A 18 3.75 -2.06 15.51
N SER A 19 4.47 -0.94 15.44
CA SER A 19 5.42 -0.57 16.50
C SER A 19 4.73 -0.33 17.85
N GLN A 20 3.55 0.31 17.84
CA GLN A 20 2.75 0.52 19.05
C GLN A 20 2.25 -0.77 19.71
N THR A 21 2.17 -1.87 18.95
CA THR A 21 1.70 -3.18 19.42
C THR A 21 2.84 -4.15 19.77
N GLY A 22 4.08 -3.64 19.83
CA GLY A 22 5.27 -4.43 20.19
C GLY A 22 5.86 -5.23 19.03
N TRP A 23 5.52 -4.90 17.79
CA TRP A 23 6.12 -5.50 16.60
C TRP A 23 7.21 -4.60 16.04
N GLU A 24 8.38 -5.18 15.80
CA GLU A 24 9.49 -4.53 15.12
C GLU A 24 9.52 -4.95 13.66
N THR A 25 9.40 -3.99 12.76
CA THR A 25 9.54 -4.24 11.32
C THR A 25 11.00 -4.53 11.02
N THR A 26 11.28 -5.69 10.43
CA THR A 26 12.65 -6.13 10.12
C THR A 26 12.99 -5.96 8.64
N HIS A 27 12.04 -6.18 7.75
CA HIS A 27 12.26 -6.09 6.31
C HIS A 27 11.06 -5.48 5.60
N ARG A 28 11.34 -4.68 4.57
CA ARG A 28 10.37 -4.19 3.61
C ARG A 28 10.83 -4.59 2.22
N ILE A 29 10.06 -5.43 1.55
CA ILE A 29 10.40 -5.95 0.23
C ILE A 29 9.37 -5.41 -0.76
N GLU A 30 9.85 -4.68 -1.77
CA GLU A 30 9.02 -4.31 -2.91
C GLU A 30 8.87 -5.55 -3.80
N CYS A 31 7.65 -6.05 -3.91
CA CYS A 31 7.36 -7.20 -4.75
C CYS A 31 7.16 -6.72 -6.20
N PRO A 32 7.54 -7.53 -7.21
CA PRO A 32 7.34 -7.17 -8.59
C PRO A 32 5.88 -6.78 -8.85
N LEU A 33 5.73 -5.78 -9.73
CA LEU A 33 4.46 -5.15 -10.07
C LEU A 33 3.37 -6.20 -10.23
N SER A 34 2.29 -6.00 -9.49
CA SER A 34 1.07 -6.74 -9.68
C SER A 34 0.67 -6.69 -11.16
N THR A 35 0.27 -7.81 -11.76
CA THR A 35 -0.38 -7.82 -13.09
C THR A 35 -1.76 -7.15 -13.07
N GLU A 36 -2.17 -6.64 -11.91
CA GLU A 36 -3.40 -5.91 -11.69
C GLU A 36 -3.40 -4.62 -12.49
N ARG A 37 -4.31 -4.58 -13.44
CA ARG A 37 -4.53 -3.42 -14.29
C ARG A 37 -5.26 -2.36 -13.47
N LEU A 38 -4.77 -1.12 -13.56
CA LEU A 38 -5.52 0.04 -13.12
C LEU A 38 -6.87 0.08 -13.83
N SER A 39 -7.94 0.33 -13.08
CA SER A 39 -9.26 0.57 -13.64
C SER A 39 -9.31 1.93 -14.35
N GLY A 40 -10.20 2.07 -15.33
CA GLY A 40 -10.36 3.33 -16.08
C GLY A 40 -10.66 4.53 -15.17
N ASN A 41 -11.40 4.32 -14.08
CA ASN A 41 -11.71 5.36 -13.10
C ASN A 41 -10.47 5.83 -12.31
N GLU A 42 -9.52 4.94 -12.03
CA GLU A 42 -8.27 5.29 -11.36
C GLU A 42 -7.37 6.09 -12.31
N VAL A 43 -7.28 5.64 -13.57
CA VAL A 43 -6.53 6.35 -14.62
C VAL A 43 -7.11 7.75 -14.85
N GLN A 44 -8.43 7.90 -14.89
CA GLN A 44 -9.08 9.20 -15.05
C GLN A 44 -8.75 10.15 -13.88
N LYS A 45 -8.84 9.67 -12.64
CA LYS A 45 -8.47 10.48 -11.45
C LYS A 45 -6.99 10.89 -11.45
N MET A 46 -6.10 10.03 -11.96
CA MET A 46 -4.68 10.33 -12.13
C MET A 46 -4.46 11.46 -13.15
N GLN A 47 -5.18 11.40 -14.27
CA GLN A 47 -5.15 12.45 -15.29
C GLN A 47 -5.67 13.79 -14.75
N ASP A 48 -6.82 13.79 -14.08
CA ASP A 48 -7.44 14.99 -13.50
C ASP A 48 -6.52 15.68 -12.48
N LYS A 49 -5.86 14.88 -11.65
CA LYS A 49 -4.94 15.36 -10.62
C LYS A 49 -3.51 15.62 -11.12
N ARG A 50 -3.22 15.29 -12.39
CA ARG A 50 -1.87 15.33 -12.99
C ARG A 50 -0.82 14.59 -12.16
N ILE A 51 -1.20 13.44 -11.61
CA ILE A 51 -0.32 12.56 -10.83
C ILE A 51 -0.17 11.22 -11.55
N LEU A 52 1.04 10.67 -11.56
CA LEU A 52 1.25 9.29 -12.00
C LEU A 52 1.13 8.38 -10.78
N GLY A 53 0.05 7.61 -10.69
CA GLY A 53 -0.12 6.62 -9.65
C GLY A 53 0.51 5.29 -10.04
N THR A 54 1.31 4.71 -9.16
CA THR A 54 1.83 3.35 -9.31
C THR A 54 1.08 2.42 -8.36
N VAL A 55 0.71 1.23 -8.83
CA VAL A 55 0.17 0.16 -7.98
C VAL A 55 1.28 -0.83 -7.75
N GLY A 56 1.78 -0.87 -6.53
CA GLY A 56 2.82 -1.79 -6.09
C GLY A 56 2.31 -2.73 -5.00
N ARG A 57 2.97 -3.88 -4.87
CA ARG A 57 2.79 -4.75 -3.70
C ARG A 57 4.03 -4.65 -2.84
N THR A 58 3.83 -4.54 -1.53
CA THR A 58 4.92 -4.49 -0.56
C THR A 58 4.70 -5.58 0.46
N LEU A 59 5.69 -6.45 0.65
CA LEU A 59 5.74 -7.41 1.74
C LEU A 59 6.45 -6.76 2.94
N LEU A 60 5.74 -6.70 4.06
CA LEU A 60 6.28 -6.22 5.34
C LEU A 60 6.52 -7.42 6.25
N ILE A 61 7.77 -7.61 6.69
CA ILE A 61 8.14 -8.66 7.64
C ILE A 61 8.41 -8.01 8.98
N ALA A 62 7.64 -8.41 9.99
CA ALA A 62 7.79 -7.93 11.36
C ALA A 62 8.01 -9.10 12.32
N LYS A 63 8.81 -8.86 13.35
CA LYS A 63 9.04 -9.78 14.46
C LYS A 63 8.50 -9.15 15.73
N ARG A 64 7.80 -9.94 16.53
CA ARG A 64 7.35 -9.51 17.85
C ARG A 64 8.45 -9.80 18.88
N SER A 65 8.75 -8.81 19.70
CA SER A 65 9.70 -8.90 20.81
C SER A 65 9.06 -9.50 22.05
#